data_AF-A0AAW7DDU4-F1
#
_entry.id   AF-A0AAW7DDU4-F1
#
_cell.length_a   1.000
_cell.length_b   1.000
_cell.length_c   1.000
_cell.angle_alpha   90.00
_cell.angle_beta   90.00
_cell.angle_gamma   90.00
#
_symmetry.space_group_name_H-M   'P 1'
#
loop_
_entity.id
_entity.type
_entity.pdbx_description
1 polymer ?
#
loop_
_entity_poly.entity_id
_entity_poly.type
_entity_poly.pdbx_seq_one_letter_code
_entity_poly.pdbx_strand_id
1 'polypeptide(L)'
;MIKYYIFFILFILGYTTIFSQWSGFSPISETYSSNGIYKLKSISYDDFIPNLKGESIIFFNRERDSLRQNKVYYKLNRSFDLDENFPFFLAISNDGRKIIYFTNYINSQNIEERNVTYYIDGKIAKTYSSEEFTNCDKNKEKCRLFYETENRNLFENYTSTYKEYNRSLSEKDVFLTKNFIFNKNDTIYLIDNRKQVTLFDLDKGEIIKSNIDFDSIYTTIKNIETIKSKITSYEYPYKYIIDVKNSLTNEKISESISKLSNLKFIPLEDSTYNKYKLHRIDLSGYLNRNGKFEIQNLKTDSIFNKQQIENYLLNSTFETDFIPKEVDKIYITNFFGGYRNYDDKIAELETIKDKEKRRIESEKRLTLEKIDNIYIPKNLYESLTELDKILDFEAKKELKESTDTFMFNSHMGGLGMWIRNKWGINGGSRLSKYFNDRNTGKQMFGNDVISGLIIKQYILWLKGDKTSWKKWEEENPVK
;
A
#
# COMPACT_ATOMS: atom_id res chain seq x y z
N MET A 1 -53.56 -3.88 -4.28
CA MET A 1 -52.68 -2.75 -3.92
C MET A 1 -51.74 -3.05 -2.75
N ILE A 2 -52.18 -3.71 -1.68
CA ILE A 2 -51.34 -3.99 -0.48
C ILE A 2 -50.17 -4.97 -0.75
N LYS A 3 -50.34 -5.96 -1.64
CA LYS A 3 -49.26 -6.92 -1.99
C LYS A 3 -48.08 -6.29 -2.76
N TYR A 4 -48.29 -5.21 -3.50
CA TYR A 4 -47.23 -4.51 -4.24
C TYR A 4 -46.42 -3.57 -3.32
N TYR A 5 -47.04 -3.03 -2.26
CA TYR A 5 -46.35 -2.22 -1.26
C TYR A 5 -45.38 -3.04 -0.39
N ILE A 6 -45.73 -4.30 -0.06
CA ILE A 6 -44.86 -5.19 0.72
C ILE A 6 -43.61 -5.59 -0.10
N PHE A 7 -43.76 -5.79 -1.41
CA PHE A 7 -42.63 -6.10 -2.30
C PHE A 7 -41.71 -4.89 -2.49
N PHE A 8 -42.25 -3.68 -2.54
CA PHE A 8 -41.46 -2.44 -2.66
C PHE A 8 -40.71 -2.10 -1.35
N ILE A 9 -41.30 -2.37 -0.19
CA ILE A 9 -40.64 -2.18 1.12
C ILE A 9 -39.53 -3.23 1.33
N LEU A 10 -39.71 -4.48 0.88
CA LEU A 10 -38.65 -5.50 0.90
C LEU A 10 -37.52 -5.20 -0.09
N PHE A 11 -37.81 -4.56 -1.23
CA PHE A 11 -36.79 -4.13 -2.19
C PHE A 11 -35.99 -2.92 -1.68
N ILE A 12 -36.61 -2.02 -0.92
CA ILE A 12 -35.92 -0.89 -0.26
C ILE A 12 -35.08 -1.38 0.93
N LEU A 13 -35.57 -2.34 1.73
CA LEU A 13 -34.80 -2.95 2.81
C LEU A 13 -33.64 -3.83 2.31
N GLY A 14 -33.76 -4.38 1.09
CA GLY A 14 -32.69 -5.11 0.41
C GLY A 14 -31.61 -4.21 -0.21
N TYR A 15 -31.90 -2.92 -0.45
CA TYR A 15 -30.90 -1.97 -0.96
C TYR A 15 -30.11 -1.25 0.14
N THR A 16 -30.63 -1.19 1.37
CA THR A 16 -29.91 -0.62 2.52
C THR A 16 -28.87 -1.56 3.14
N THR A 17 -28.78 -2.82 2.68
CA THR A 17 -27.80 -3.80 3.17
C THR A 17 -26.71 -4.15 2.15
N ILE A 18 -26.72 -3.56 0.95
CA ILE A 18 -25.69 -3.80 -0.09
C ILE A 18 -24.47 -2.87 0.06
N PHE A 19 -24.52 -1.88 0.97
CA PHE A 19 -23.31 -1.33 1.58
C PHE A 19 -23.03 -2.04 2.92
N SER A 20 -22.98 -3.37 2.88
CA SER A 20 -22.17 -4.12 3.84
C SER A 20 -20.75 -3.61 3.68
N GLN A 21 -20.37 -2.72 4.58
CA GLN A 21 -19.05 -2.11 4.70
C GLN A 21 -18.01 -3.21 4.59
N TRP A 22 -16.99 -3.00 3.76
CA TRP A 22 -15.79 -3.83 3.81
C TRP A 22 -15.22 -3.70 5.23
N SER A 23 -15.42 -4.72 6.05
CA SER A 23 -14.70 -4.88 7.31
C SER A 23 -13.28 -5.24 6.96
N GLY A 24 -12.35 -4.29 7.05
CA GLY A 24 -10.94 -4.59 7.05
C GLY A 24 -10.53 -5.23 8.37
N PHE A 25 -9.45 -6.00 8.32
CA PHE A 25 -8.90 -6.68 9.49
C PHE A 25 -7.49 -6.19 9.75
N SER A 26 -7.21 -5.84 11.00
CA SER A 26 -5.86 -5.43 11.42
C SER A 26 -5.15 -6.58 12.12
N PRO A 27 -3.90 -6.90 11.76
CA PRO A 27 -3.20 -8.07 12.28
C PRO A 27 -2.65 -7.85 13.69
N ILE A 28 -2.70 -8.92 14.48
CA ILE A 28 -1.99 -9.10 15.73
C ILE A 28 -1.17 -10.38 15.60
N SER A 29 0.15 -10.27 15.71
CA SER A 29 1.06 -11.40 15.56
C SER A 29 1.86 -11.68 16.84
N GLU A 30 2.14 -12.95 17.09
CA GLU A 30 3.05 -13.42 18.12
C GLU A 30 4.18 -14.25 17.50
N THR A 31 5.42 -13.82 17.70
CA THR A 31 6.64 -14.48 17.22
C THR A 31 7.51 -14.87 18.40
N TYR A 32 8.04 -16.09 18.39
CA TYR A 32 8.84 -16.64 19.48
C TYR A 32 10.31 -16.76 19.06
N SER A 33 11.23 -16.53 20.00
CA SER A 33 12.65 -16.84 19.78
C SER A 33 12.87 -18.35 19.65
N SER A 34 13.96 -18.77 18.99
CA SER A 34 14.24 -20.20 18.77
C SER A 34 14.37 -21.00 20.07
N ASN A 35 14.90 -20.38 21.13
CA ASN A 35 14.98 -20.97 22.47
C ASN A 35 13.68 -20.86 23.29
N GLY A 36 12.64 -20.19 22.77
CA GLY A 36 11.35 -20.00 23.42
C GLY A 36 11.35 -19.10 24.67
N ILE A 37 12.47 -18.43 24.97
CA ILE A 37 12.62 -17.53 26.13
C ILE A 37 11.89 -16.20 25.90
N TYR A 38 11.91 -15.69 24.67
CA TYR A 38 11.33 -14.40 24.32
C TYR A 38 10.14 -14.54 23.39
N LYS A 39 9.19 -13.61 23.54
CA LYS A 39 8.03 -13.47 22.67
C LYS A 39 7.90 -12.03 22.23
N LEU A 40 7.76 -11.80 20.93
CA LEU A 40 7.40 -10.52 20.34
C LEU A 40 5.90 -10.56 20.01
N LYS A 41 5.11 -9.65 20.57
CA LYS A 41 3.72 -9.40 20.16
C LYS A 41 3.68 -8.10 19.36
N SER A 42 3.21 -8.14 18.12
CA SER A 42 3.04 -6.98 17.26
C SER A 42 1.56 -6.73 17.01
N ILE A 43 1.14 -5.47 17.10
CA ILE A 43 -0.25 -5.01 16.97
C ILE A 43 -0.28 -3.87 15.97
N SER A 44 -0.95 -4.06 14.83
CA SER A 44 -1.28 -2.96 13.91
C SER A 44 -2.43 -2.15 14.46
N TYR A 45 -2.39 -0.83 14.29
CA TYR A 45 -3.48 0.10 14.62
C TYR A 45 -4.26 0.59 13.40
N ASP A 46 -3.87 0.14 12.20
CA ASP A 46 -4.48 0.41 10.90
C ASP A 46 -4.75 -0.94 10.20
N ASP A 47 -5.63 -0.98 9.22
CA ASP A 47 -5.92 -2.18 8.42
C ASP A 47 -5.25 -2.14 7.04
N PHE A 48 -4.51 -1.07 6.75
CA PHE A 48 -3.65 -1.00 5.58
C PHE A 48 -2.34 -1.78 5.78
N ILE A 49 -2.14 -2.89 5.06
CA ILE A 49 -0.90 -3.70 5.17
C ILE A 49 -0.02 -3.53 3.91
N PRO A 50 1.31 -3.42 4.04
CA PRO A 50 2.05 -3.24 5.29
C PRO A 50 2.03 -1.77 5.75
N ASN A 51 2.11 -1.57 7.06
CA ASN A 51 2.32 -0.27 7.66
C ASN A 51 3.28 -0.34 8.87
N LEU A 52 3.63 0.83 9.41
CA LEU A 52 4.44 0.98 10.63
C LEU A 52 3.61 1.44 11.83
N LYS A 53 2.31 1.70 11.65
CA LYS A 53 1.39 2.26 12.64
C LYS A 53 0.94 1.18 13.59
N GLY A 54 1.62 1.07 14.73
CA GLY A 54 1.32 0.02 15.69
C GLY A 54 2.19 0.09 16.93
N GLU A 55 2.12 -0.97 17.71
CA GLU A 55 3.02 -1.22 18.83
C GLU A 55 3.55 -2.66 18.75
N SER A 56 4.83 -2.83 19.06
CA SER A 56 5.43 -4.14 19.25
C SER A 56 6.02 -4.24 20.65
N ILE A 57 5.67 -5.29 21.37
CA ILE A 57 6.06 -5.51 22.74
C ILE A 57 6.83 -6.82 22.83
N ILE A 58 8.02 -6.77 23.41
CA ILE A 58 8.85 -7.95 23.65
C ILE A 58 8.67 -8.34 25.11
N PHE A 59 8.44 -9.62 25.35
CA PHE A 59 8.21 -10.21 26.65
C PHE A 59 9.23 -11.30 26.94
N PHE A 60 9.53 -11.48 28.23
CA PHE A 60 9.98 -12.77 28.73
C PHE A 60 8.79 -13.74 28.71
N ASN A 61 8.87 -14.81 27.94
CA ASN A 61 7.76 -15.72 27.70
C ASN A 61 7.34 -16.49 28.96
N ARG A 62 8.31 -16.80 29.85
CA ARG A 62 8.11 -17.59 31.07
C ARG A 62 8.17 -16.79 32.36
N GLU A 63 8.50 -15.50 32.31
CA GLU A 63 8.52 -14.65 33.51
C GLU A 63 7.23 -13.85 33.61
N ARG A 64 6.71 -13.78 34.83
CA ARG A 64 5.54 -12.98 35.15
C ARG A 64 5.92 -11.81 36.04
N ASP A 65 5.26 -10.68 35.86
CA ASP A 65 5.37 -9.54 36.76
C ASP A 65 4.54 -9.74 38.04
N SER A 66 4.56 -8.73 38.92
CA SER A 66 3.80 -8.74 40.17
C SER A 66 2.28 -8.87 39.98
N LEU A 67 1.77 -8.55 38.78
CA LEU A 67 0.36 -8.63 38.40
C LEU A 67 0.03 -9.92 37.62
N ARG A 68 0.95 -10.89 37.58
CA ARG A 68 0.85 -12.17 36.83
C ARG A 68 0.76 -11.98 35.31
N GLN A 69 1.09 -10.82 34.79
CA GLN A 69 1.21 -10.57 33.35
C GLN A 69 2.60 -10.96 32.87
N ASN A 70 2.77 -11.22 31.58
CA ASN A 70 4.10 -11.47 31.02
C ASN A 70 4.99 -10.25 31.26
N LYS A 71 6.18 -10.47 31.83
CA LYS A 71 7.13 -9.38 32.09
C LYS A 71 7.60 -8.77 30.77
N VAL A 72 7.35 -7.48 30.59
CA VAL A 72 7.80 -6.72 29.42
C VAL A 72 9.32 -6.56 29.48
N TYR A 73 9.99 -6.86 28.38
CA TYR A 73 11.41 -6.64 28.19
C TYR A 73 11.66 -5.23 27.61
N TYR A 74 11.04 -4.91 26.47
CA TYR A 74 10.99 -3.56 25.90
C TYR A 74 9.83 -3.42 24.90
N LYS A 75 9.62 -2.19 24.40
CA LYS A 75 8.57 -1.83 23.46
C LYS A 75 9.13 -1.06 22.26
N LEU A 76 8.46 -1.15 21.12
CA LEU A 76 8.68 -0.33 19.94
C LEU A 76 7.35 0.30 19.51
N ASN A 77 7.40 1.56 19.08
CA ASN A 77 6.24 2.26 18.53
C ASN A 77 6.06 1.97 17.03
N ARG A 78 6.03 0.68 16.67
CA ARG A 78 5.65 0.21 15.34
C ARG A 78 5.01 -1.18 15.38
N SER A 79 4.15 -1.50 14.41
CA SER A 79 3.75 -2.90 14.13
C SER A 79 4.73 -3.54 13.16
N PHE A 80 4.99 -4.83 13.34
CA PHE A 80 5.46 -5.75 12.30
C PHE A 80 4.26 -6.55 11.76
N ASP A 81 3.69 -6.09 10.65
CA ASP A 81 2.51 -6.71 10.05
C ASP A 81 2.88 -8.07 9.46
N LEU A 82 2.06 -9.07 9.75
CA LEU A 82 2.18 -10.41 9.17
C LEU A 82 0.82 -10.82 8.63
N ASP A 83 0.81 -11.48 7.48
CA ASP A 83 -0.37 -12.08 6.86
C ASP A 83 0.03 -13.44 6.29
N GLU A 84 -0.79 -14.47 6.51
CA GLU A 84 -0.51 -15.83 6.04
C GLU A 84 -0.52 -15.99 4.52
N ASN A 85 -1.20 -15.09 3.80
CA ASN A 85 -1.32 -15.12 2.35
C ASN A 85 -0.26 -14.26 1.65
N PHE A 86 0.48 -13.45 2.39
CA PHE A 86 1.44 -12.52 1.82
C PHE A 86 2.87 -12.82 2.27
N PRO A 87 3.87 -12.51 1.43
CA PRO A 87 5.28 -12.70 1.72
C PRO A 87 5.80 -11.78 2.85
N PHE A 88 5.55 -12.16 4.10
CA PHE A 88 6.08 -11.51 5.30
C PHE A 88 6.79 -12.52 6.21
N PHE A 89 7.85 -12.08 6.89
CA PHE A 89 8.50 -12.89 7.92
C PHE A 89 9.10 -12.01 9.01
N LEU A 90 9.01 -12.50 10.26
CA LEU A 90 9.54 -11.83 11.44
C LEU A 90 10.27 -12.86 12.29
N ALA A 91 11.44 -12.48 12.80
CA ALA A 91 12.19 -13.28 13.78
C ALA A 91 12.76 -12.39 14.89
N ILE A 92 12.87 -12.97 16.08
CA ILE A 92 13.51 -12.39 17.26
C ILE A 92 14.64 -13.31 17.74
N SER A 93 15.77 -12.73 18.14
CA SER A 93 16.95 -13.46 18.59
C SER A 93 16.73 -14.19 19.91
N ASN A 94 17.60 -15.16 20.21
CA ASN A 94 17.58 -15.90 21.47
C ASN A 94 17.88 -15.06 22.71
N ASP A 95 18.49 -13.88 22.56
CA ASP A 95 18.66 -12.90 23.64
C ASP A 95 17.54 -11.85 23.69
N GLY A 96 16.58 -11.91 22.77
CA GLY A 96 15.42 -11.02 22.70
C GLY A 96 15.71 -9.61 22.20
N ARG A 97 16.97 -9.23 22.00
CA ARG A 97 17.38 -7.85 21.69
C ARG A 97 17.36 -7.52 20.21
N LYS A 98 17.46 -8.54 19.35
CA LYS A 98 17.53 -8.36 17.90
C LYS A 98 16.27 -8.86 17.22
N ILE A 99 15.81 -8.08 16.24
CA ILE A 99 14.61 -8.39 15.46
C ILE A 99 14.97 -8.23 13.99
N ILE A 100 14.51 -9.13 13.15
CA ILE A 100 14.60 -8.97 11.70
C ILE A 100 13.24 -9.18 11.06
N TYR A 101 12.89 -8.29 10.15
CA TYR A 101 11.62 -8.27 9.44
C TYR A 101 11.86 -8.27 7.94
N PHE A 102 11.11 -9.09 7.22
CA PHE A 102 11.21 -9.28 5.78
C PHE A 102 9.86 -9.04 5.10
N THR A 103 9.88 -8.35 3.96
CA THR A 103 8.70 -8.13 3.11
C THR A 103 9.07 -7.91 1.65
N ASN A 104 8.19 -8.36 0.73
CA ASN A 104 8.24 -7.95 -0.69
C ASN A 104 7.52 -6.61 -0.93
N TYR A 105 6.73 -6.12 0.03
CA TYR A 105 5.93 -4.91 -0.12
C TYR A 105 6.68 -3.71 0.43
N ILE A 106 7.07 -2.81 -0.47
CA ILE A 106 7.68 -1.52 -0.13
C ILE A 106 6.68 -0.45 -0.54
N ASN A 107 6.24 0.38 0.41
CA ASN A 107 5.18 1.34 0.16
C ASN A 107 5.56 2.80 0.46
N SER A 108 6.84 3.16 0.28
CA SER A 108 7.34 4.54 0.15
C SER A 108 8.87 4.54 0.00
N GLN A 109 9.46 5.73 -0.11
CA GLN A 109 10.91 5.95 -0.05
C GLN A 109 11.49 5.91 1.39
N ASN A 110 10.69 5.55 2.40
CA ASN A 110 11.15 5.47 3.78
C ASN A 110 12.14 4.30 3.95
N ILE A 111 13.26 4.56 4.63
CA ILE A 111 14.31 3.57 4.88
C ILE A 111 13.81 2.39 5.74
N GLU A 112 12.81 2.63 6.61
CA GLU A 112 12.19 1.58 7.44
C GLU A 112 11.27 0.64 6.65
N GLU A 113 11.02 0.93 5.37
CA GLU A 113 10.16 0.15 4.48
C GLU A 113 10.96 -0.61 3.41
N ARG A 114 12.29 -0.74 3.57
CA ARG A 114 13.09 -1.64 2.73
C ARG A 114 12.71 -3.11 2.98
N ASN A 115 13.04 -3.96 2.01
CA ASN A 115 12.66 -5.38 2.00
C ASN A 115 13.09 -6.14 3.25
N VAL A 116 14.26 -5.83 3.80
CA VAL A 116 14.77 -6.44 5.02
C VAL A 116 15.19 -5.35 5.99
N THR A 117 14.66 -5.39 7.20
CA THR A 117 14.99 -4.42 8.24
C THR A 117 15.41 -5.15 9.51
N TYR A 118 16.61 -4.85 10.01
CA TYR A 118 17.23 -5.47 11.18
C TYR A 118 17.39 -4.44 12.30
N TYR A 119 16.96 -4.82 13.49
CA TYR A 119 16.87 -3.98 14.68
C TYR A 119 17.73 -4.55 15.81
N ILE A 120 18.28 -3.65 16.63
CA ILE A 120 18.92 -3.95 17.91
C ILE A 120 18.31 -3.02 18.96
N ASP A 121 17.79 -3.57 20.05
CA ASP A 121 17.16 -2.83 21.16
C ASP A 121 16.10 -1.82 20.67
N GLY A 122 15.29 -2.24 19.70
CA GLY A 122 14.23 -1.43 19.12
C GLY A 122 14.67 -0.34 18.14
N LYS A 123 15.96 -0.22 17.83
CA LYS A 123 16.49 0.73 16.85
C LYS A 123 16.94 0.01 15.59
N ILE A 124 16.70 0.61 14.42
CA ILE A 124 17.21 0.08 13.16
C ILE A 124 18.74 0.11 13.19
N ALA A 125 19.33 -1.06 12.99
CA ALA A 125 20.78 -1.23 12.89
C ALA A 125 21.22 -1.39 11.44
N LYS A 126 20.47 -2.14 10.62
CA LYS A 126 20.76 -2.36 9.20
C LYS A 126 19.47 -2.54 8.40
N THR A 127 19.52 -2.18 7.12
CA THR A 127 18.44 -2.39 6.15
C THR A 127 19.03 -2.89 4.85
N TYR A 128 18.29 -3.74 4.14
CA TYR A 128 18.69 -4.27 2.84
C TYR A 128 17.54 -4.17 1.84
N SER A 129 17.84 -3.86 0.58
CA SER A 129 16.91 -4.23 -0.50
C SER A 129 17.01 -5.72 -0.80
N SER A 130 16.07 -6.24 -1.59
CA SER A 130 16.13 -7.61 -2.09
C SER A 130 17.47 -7.91 -2.77
N GLU A 131 17.97 -7.02 -3.62
CA GLU A 131 19.23 -7.20 -4.36
C GLU A 131 20.45 -7.27 -3.44
N GLU A 132 20.52 -6.38 -2.45
CA GLU A 132 21.62 -6.35 -1.47
C GLU A 132 21.60 -7.60 -0.59
N PHE A 133 20.42 -8.07 -0.18
CA PHE A 133 20.30 -9.22 0.71
C PHE A 133 20.59 -10.54 -0.03
N THR A 134 20.03 -10.72 -1.23
CA THR A 134 20.15 -11.98 -1.99
C THR A 134 21.32 -11.99 -2.96
N ASN A 135 22.06 -10.88 -3.10
CA ASN A 135 23.13 -10.71 -4.09
C ASN A 135 22.64 -10.99 -5.52
N CYS A 136 21.55 -10.32 -5.90
CA CYS A 136 20.86 -10.48 -7.18
C CYS A 136 21.03 -9.26 -8.09
N ASP A 137 21.16 -9.47 -9.40
CA ASP A 137 21.26 -8.38 -10.38
C ASP A 137 19.93 -8.16 -11.13
N LYS A 138 19.16 -7.16 -10.70
CA LYS A 138 17.84 -6.84 -11.28
C LYS A 138 17.85 -6.45 -12.76
N ASN A 139 19.03 -6.18 -13.33
CA ASN A 139 19.16 -5.89 -14.76
C ASN A 139 19.33 -7.17 -15.59
N LYS A 140 19.59 -8.32 -14.94
CA LYS A 140 19.85 -9.60 -15.60
C LYS A 140 18.86 -10.69 -15.22
N GLU A 141 18.26 -10.61 -14.03
CA GLU A 141 17.46 -11.68 -13.46
C GLU A 141 16.35 -11.15 -12.53
N LYS A 142 15.43 -12.05 -12.16
CA LYS A 142 14.29 -11.76 -11.30
C LYS A 142 14.76 -11.67 -9.84
N CYS A 143 14.70 -10.51 -9.20
CA CYS A 143 15.21 -10.30 -7.84
C CYS A 143 14.10 -10.17 -6.79
N ARG A 144 13.34 -11.25 -6.55
CA ARG A 144 12.35 -11.31 -5.46
C ARG A 144 12.95 -12.00 -4.24
N LEU A 145 12.68 -11.44 -3.05
CA LEU A 145 13.24 -11.90 -1.78
C LEU A 145 12.80 -13.31 -1.42
N PHE A 146 11.52 -13.62 -1.66
CA PHE A 146 10.95 -14.92 -1.34
C PHE A 146 10.72 -15.76 -2.59
N TYR A 147 10.83 -17.07 -2.41
CA TYR A 147 10.36 -18.03 -3.39
C TYR A 147 8.84 -17.93 -3.54
N GLU A 148 8.40 -17.43 -4.70
CA GLU A 148 6.99 -17.40 -5.08
C GLU A 148 6.75 -18.48 -6.13
N THR A 149 5.92 -19.47 -5.80
CA THR A 149 5.29 -20.28 -6.83
C THR A 149 4.22 -19.41 -7.47
N GLU A 150 4.52 -18.80 -8.63
CA GLU A 150 3.51 -18.15 -9.48
C GLU A 150 2.25 -19.03 -9.48
N ASN A 151 1.08 -18.47 -9.10
CA ASN A 151 -0.32 -18.97 -9.02
C ASN A 151 -0.75 -20.25 -9.80
N ARG A 152 0.10 -21.26 -9.98
CA ARG A 152 -0.08 -22.44 -10.83
C ARG A 152 -0.21 -23.73 -10.03
N ASN A 153 -0.16 -23.63 -8.70
CA ASN A 153 0.12 -24.76 -7.83
C ASN A 153 -0.96 -25.07 -6.78
N LEU A 154 -2.03 -24.28 -6.71
CA LEU A 154 -3.14 -24.47 -5.77
C LEU A 154 -4.44 -24.63 -6.55
N PHE A 155 -5.18 -25.72 -6.29
CA PHE A 155 -6.59 -25.77 -6.64
C PHE A 155 -7.36 -24.90 -5.65
N GLU A 156 -7.86 -23.74 -6.07
CA GLU A 156 -8.92 -23.06 -5.32
C GLU A 156 -10.23 -23.82 -5.53
N ASN A 157 -10.52 -24.78 -4.66
CA ASN A 157 -11.89 -25.23 -4.47
C ASN A 157 -12.51 -24.30 -3.42
N TYR A 158 -13.38 -23.38 -3.85
CA TYR A 158 -13.98 -22.30 -3.03
C TYR A 158 -14.75 -22.77 -1.78
N THR A 159 -14.87 -24.08 -1.56
CA THR A 159 -15.63 -24.72 -0.46
C THR A 159 -14.76 -25.55 0.49
N SER A 160 -13.45 -25.65 0.27
CA SER A 160 -12.54 -26.50 1.05
C SER A 160 -11.66 -25.67 2.01
N THR A 161 -11.63 -26.07 3.29
CA THR A 161 -10.65 -25.56 4.28
C THR A 161 -9.24 -26.11 4.07
N TYR A 162 -9.04 -26.99 3.08
CA TYR A 162 -7.75 -27.58 2.73
C TYR A 162 -7.28 -27.05 1.36
N LYS A 163 -6.09 -26.42 1.36
CA LYS A 163 -5.36 -26.05 0.14
C LYS A 163 -4.77 -27.33 -0.49
N GLU A 164 -5.37 -27.82 -1.57
CA GLU A 164 -4.81 -28.95 -2.35
C GLU A 164 -3.74 -28.46 -3.33
N TYR A 165 -2.55 -29.06 -3.26
CA TYR A 165 -1.44 -28.75 -4.15
C TYR A 165 -1.57 -29.53 -5.46
N ASN A 166 -1.12 -28.95 -6.57
CA ASN A 166 -1.04 -29.64 -7.85
C ASN A 166 -0.20 -30.92 -7.71
N ARG A 167 -0.73 -32.07 -8.14
CA ARG A 167 -0.12 -33.41 -8.00
C ARG A 167 1.20 -33.57 -8.78
N SER A 168 1.56 -32.61 -9.62
CA SER A 168 2.82 -32.58 -10.38
C SER A 168 4.01 -31.96 -9.62
N LEU A 169 3.82 -31.45 -8.39
CA LEU A 169 4.89 -30.79 -7.65
C LEU A 169 5.86 -31.78 -7.01
N SER A 170 7.15 -31.46 -7.09
CA SER A 170 8.19 -32.21 -6.39
C SER A 170 8.10 -31.98 -4.88
N GLU A 171 8.58 -32.94 -4.07
CA GLU A 171 8.67 -32.78 -2.61
C GLU A 171 9.41 -31.49 -2.20
N LYS A 172 10.44 -31.14 -2.97
CA LYS A 172 11.22 -29.92 -2.81
C LYS A 172 10.39 -28.66 -3.01
N ASP A 173 9.53 -28.63 -4.02
CA ASP A 173 8.64 -27.49 -4.26
C ASP A 173 7.59 -27.38 -3.16
N VAL A 174 7.06 -28.52 -2.67
CA VAL A 174 6.14 -28.55 -1.51
C VAL A 174 6.83 -28.07 -0.23
N PHE A 175 8.12 -28.36 -0.05
CA PHE A 175 8.88 -27.79 1.07
C PHE A 175 8.98 -26.26 0.95
N LEU A 176 9.32 -25.76 -0.24
CA LEU A 176 9.51 -24.33 -0.48
C LEU A 176 8.22 -23.52 -0.35
N THR A 177 7.04 -24.06 -0.68
CA THR A 177 5.77 -23.35 -0.47
C THR A 177 5.49 -23.04 1.01
N LYS A 178 6.07 -23.81 1.93
CA LYS A 178 5.83 -23.67 3.38
C LYS A 178 7.01 -23.10 4.17
N ASN A 179 8.23 -23.24 3.64
CA ASN A 179 9.49 -22.99 4.35
C ASN A 179 10.52 -22.26 3.48
N PHE A 180 10.08 -21.33 2.62
CA PHE A 180 10.98 -20.46 1.85
C PHE A 180 11.78 -19.49 2.74
N ILE A 181 11.37 -19.29 3.99
CA ILE A 181 12.14 -18.57 5.00
C ILE A 181 11.86 -19.13 6.39
N PHE A 182 12.88 -19.25 7.23
CA PHE A 182 12.73 -19.66 8.62
C PHE A 182 13.95 -19.26 9.47
N ASN A 183 13.76 -19.21 10.79
CA ASN A 183 14.82 -19.03 11.78
C ASN A 183 15.11 -20.37 12.47
N LYS A 184 16.38 -20.74 12.54
CA LYS A 184 16.86 -21.86 13.35
C LYS A 184 18.07 -21.42 14.16
N ASN A 185 17.90 -21.30 15.48
CA ASN A 185 18.97 -20.93 16.42
C ASN A 185 19.71 -19.65 16.00
N ASP A 186 18.94 -18.59 15.73
CA ASP A 186 19.45 -17.29 15.26
C ASP A 186 20.11 -17.32 13.89
N THR A 187 20.03 -18.42 13.14
CA THR A 187 20.37 -18.42 11.71
C THR A 187 19.09 -18.35 10.90
N ILE A 188 18.93 -17.28 10.13
CA ILE A 188 17.86 -17.14 9.14
C ILE A 188 18.29 -17.83 7.85
N TYR A 189 17.44 -18.73 7.37
CA TYR A 189 17.54 -19.35 6.05
C TYR A 189 16.51 -18.69 5.16
N LEU A 190 16.93 -18.03 4.10
CA LEU A 190 16.06 -17.41 3.12
C LEU A 190 16.33 -18.02 1.75
N ILE A 191 15.30 -18.59 1.13
CA ILE A 191 15.33 -19.12 -0.23
C ILE A 191 14.58 -18.14 -1.14
N ASP A 192 15.32 -17.56 -2.09
CA ASP A 192 14.78 -16.60 -3.04
C ASP A 192 14.11 -17.26 -4.24
N ASN A 193 13.56 -16.46 -5.17
CA ASN A 193 12.88 -17.00 -6.34
C ASN A 193 13.79 -17.83 -7.27
N ARG A 194 15.11 -17.61 -7.21
CA ARG A 194 16.12 -18.30 -8.02
C ARG A 194 16.50 -19.64 -7.41
N LYS A 195 15.84 -20.03 -6.31
CA LYS A 195 16.19 -21.17 -5.45
C LYS A 195 17.62 -21.04 -4.90
N GLN A 196 18.08 -19.81 -4.69
CA GLN A 196 19.34 -19.52 -4.01
C GLN A 196 19.08 -19.23 -2.54
N VAL A 197 19.93 -19.75 -1.67
CA VAL A 197 19.82 -19.59 -0.22
C VAL A 197 20.79 -18.53 0.26
N THR A 198 20.26 -17.61 1.06
CA THR A 198 21.02 -16.65 1.87
C THR A 198 20.90 -17.01 3.34
N LEU A 199 22.03 -17.10 4.03
CA LEU A 199 22.14 -17.34 5.46
C LEU A 199 22.47 -16.04 6.17
N PHE A 200 21.69 -15.68 7.18
CA PHE A 200 21.91 -14.49 7.99
C PHE A 200 22.01 -14.85 9.48
N ASP A 201 23.07 -14.38 10.13
CA ASP A 201 23.28 -14.51 11.57
C ASP A 201 22.53 -13.38 12.27
N LEU A 202 21.44 -13.72 12.96
CA LEU A 202 20.57 -12.78 13.67
C LEU A 202 21.23 -12.21 14.92
N ASP A 203 22.16 -12.94 15.55
CA ASP A 203 22.86 -12.46 16.74
C ASP A 203 23.93 -11.43 16.37
N LYS A 204 24.69 -11.69 15.30
CA LYS A 204 25.70 -10.77 14.77
C LYS A 204 25.15 -9.69 13.85
N GLY A 205 23.97 -9.92 13.27
CA GLY A 205 23.34 -9.03 12.31
C GLY A 205 24.09 -8.96 10.98
N GLU A 206 24.56 -10.09 10.46
CA GLU A 206 25.33 -10.14 9.21
C GLU A 206 24.95 -11.31 8.31
N ILE A 207 25.16 -11.13 7.01
CA ILE A 207 25.01 -12.20 6.03
C ILE A 207 26.24 -13.11 6.16
N ILE A 208 26.01 -14.38 6.51
CA ILE A 208 27.06 -15.39 6.64
C ILE A 208 27.52 -15.83 5.25
N LYS A 209 26.56 -16.12 4.37
CA LYS A 209 26.79 -16.62 3.01
C LYS A 209 25.55 -16.45 2.15
N SER A 210 25.73 -16.14 0.87
CA SER A 210 24.66 -16.05 -0.14
C SER A 210 24.98 -16.94 -1.35
N ASN A 211 24.03 -17.03 -2.29
CA ASN A 211 24.16 -17.80 -3.54
C ASN A 211 24.49 -19.28 -3.32
N ILE A 212 23.90 -19.88 -2.28
CA ILE A 212 23.99 -21.32 -2.05
C ILE A 212 22.84 -21.98 -2.81
N ASP A 213 23.15 -22.97 -3.65
CA ASP A 213 22.11 -23.74 -4.33
C ASP A 213 21.22 -24.48 -3.31
N PHE A 214 19.91 -24.24 -3.34
CA PHE A 214 18.94 -24.89 -2.46
C PHE A 214 19.05 -26.42 -2.49
N ASP A 215 19.27 -27.00 -3.67
CA ASP A 215 19.36 -28.45 -3.83
C ASP A 215 20.53 -29.06 -3.05
N SER A 216 21.61 -28.28 -2.86
CA SER A 216 22.78 -28.71 -2.11
C SER A 216 22.55 -28.81 -0.60
N ILE A 217 21.56 -28.09 -0.05
CA ILE A 217 21.27 -28.06 1.39
C ILE A 217 19.94 -28.70 1.77
N TYR A 218 19.08 -29.02 0.79
CA TYR A 218 17.72 -29.54 1.02
C TYR A 218 17.69 -30.73 1.98
N THR A 219 18.60 -31.69 1.81
CA THR A 219 18.65 -32.89 2.66
C THR A 219 18.93 -32.58 4.12
N THR A 220 19.65 -31.50 4.42
CA THR A 220 19.96 -31.02 5.77
C THR A 220 18.78 -30.27 6.38
N ILE A 221 18.04 -29.50 5.58
CA ILE A 221 17.00 -28.60 6.09
C ILE A 221 15.58 -29.17 6.05
N LYS A 222 15.33 -30.23 5.26
CA LYS A 222 13.97 -30.78 5.04
C LYS A 222 13.22 -31.21 6.31
N ASN A 223 13.97 -31.57 7.36
CA ASN A 223 13.43 -32.06 8.63
C ASN A 223 13.49 -31.01 9.75
N ILE A 224 13.88 -29.78 9.44
CA ILE A 224 13.91 -28.71 10.44
C ILE A 224 12.47 -28.30 10.77
N GLU A 225 12.11 -28.42 12.04
CA GLU A 225 10.86 -27.86 12.56
C GLU A 225 10.97 -26.34 12.60
N THR A 226 10.08 -25.67 11.87
CA THR A 226 10.04 -24.20 11.76
C THR A 226 9.04 -23.64 12.76
N ILE A 227 9.50 -22.71 13.59
CA ILE A 227 8.62 -21.96 14.48
C ILE A 227 7.95 -20.87 13.65
N LYS A 228 6.63 -20.98 13.49
CA LYS A 228 5.83 -19.99 12.78
C LYS A 228 5.23 -18.99 13.76
N SER A 229 5.11 -17.74 13.30
CA SER A 229 4.35 -16.72 14.03
C SER A 229 2.88 -17.12 14.08
N LYS A 230 2.24 -16.89 15.23
CA LYS A 230 0.79 -17.01 15.36
C LYS A 230 0.17 -15.69 14.92
N ILE A 231 -0.74 -15.72 13.97
CA ILE A 231 -1.42 -14.53 13.45
C ILE A 231 -2.89 -14.60 13.85
N THR A 232 -3.39 -13.49 14.38
CA THR A 232 -4.80 -13.24 14.68
C THR A 232 -5.14 -11.85 14.17
N SER A 233 -6.41 -11.46 14.17
CA SER A 233 -6.82 -10.13 13.76
C SER A 233 -7.99 -9.62 14.59
N TYR A 234 -8.22 -8.31 14.51
CA TYR A 234 -9.43 -7.67 14.99
C TYR A 234 -10.12 -6.93 13.83
N GLU A 235 -11.43 -6.73 13.96
CA GLU A 235 -12.22 -6.00 12.96
C GLU A 235 -11.99 -4.49 13.07
N TYR A 236 -11.61 -3.87 11.95
CA TYR A 236 -11.31 -2.45 11.90
C TYR A 236 -12.61 -1.60 11.81
N PRO A 237 -12.79 -0.56 12.65
CA PRO A 237 -14.11 0.09 12.82
C PRO A 237 -14.44 1.15 11.76
N TYR A 238 -14.42 0.79 10.48
CA TYR A 238 -14.63 1.70 9.33
C TYR A 238 -15.83 2.64 9.42
N LYS A 239 -16.95 2.15 9.97
CA LYS A 239 -18.20 2.93 10.10
C LYS A 239 -18.04 4.25 10.86
N TYR A 240 -17.04 4.34 11.75
CA TYR A 240 -16.91 5.41 12.74
C TYR A 240 -15.67 6.30 12.53
N ILE A 241 -14.77 5.93 11.62
CA ILE A 241 -13.45 6.59 11.45
C ILE A 241 -13.52 7.82 10.53
N ILE A 242 -14.54 7.87 9.66
CA ILE A 242 -14.69 8.90 8.64
C ILE A 242 -14.86 10.30 9.27
N ASP A 243 -15.59 10.37 10.39
CA ASP A 243 -15.93 11.61 11.07
C ASP A 243 -16.43 11.32 12.50
N VAL A 244 -15.52 11.45 13.47
CA VAL A 244 -15.78 11.08 14.88
C VAL A 244 -16.54 12.19 15.61
N LYS A 245 -17.40 11.80 16.55
CA LYS A 245 -18.16 12.73 17.39
C LYS A 245 -17.40 13.12 18.65
N ASN A 246 -17.52 14.38 19.03
CA ASN A 246 -17.13 14.86 20.35
C ASN A 246 -18.11 14.32 21.41
N SER A 247 -17.59 13.74 22.48
CA SER A 247 -18.40 13.08 23.53
C SER A 247 -19.29 14.05 24.33
N LEU A 248 -18.93 15.34 24.37
CA LEU A 248 -19.66 16.35 25.13
C LEU A 248 -20.71 17.07 24.28
N THR A 249 -20.34 17.46 23.05
CA THR A 249 -21.23 18.23 22.18
C THR A 249 -22.06 17.34 21.24
N ASN A 250 -21.68 16.07 21.05
CA ASN A 250 -22.22 15.14 20.06
C ASN A 250 -22.07 15.66 18.60
N GLU A 251 -21.28 16.73 18.40
CA GLU A 251 -20.94 17.27 17.09
C GLU A 251 -19.80 16.48 16.49
N LYS A 252 -19.87 16.25 15.19
CA LYS A 252 -18.77 15.63 14.46
C LYS A 252 -17.59 16.60 14.30
N ILE A 253 -16.41 16.05 14.03
CA ILE A 253 -15.22 16.85 13.70
C ILE A 253 -15.52 17.78 12.51
N SER A 254 -16.20 17.29 11.48
CA SER A 254 -16.58 18.09 10.30
C SER A 254 -17.46 19.29 10.62
N GLU A 255 -18.47 19.10 11.46
CA GLU A 255 -19.42 20.12 11.88
C GLU A 255 -18.72 21.17 12.75
N SER A 256 -17.83 20.73 13.63
CA SER A 256 -17.06 21.62 14.51
C SER A 256 -16.10 22.49 13.69
N ILE A 257 -15.37 21.90 12.74
CA ILE A 257 -14.47 22.63 11.84
C ILE A 257 -15.25 23.57 10.91
N SER A 258 -16.42 23.15 10.43
CA SER A 258 -17.34 23.97 9.63
C SER A 258 -17.69 25.26 10.37
N LYS A 259 -18.02 25.18 11.66
CA LYS A 259 -18.29 26.36 12.50
C LYS A 259 -17.04 27.21 12.76
N LEU A 260 -15.91 26.58 13.12
CA LEU A 260 -14.65 27.28 13.38
C LEU A 260 -14.16 28.08 12.18
N SER A 261 -14.39 27.55 10.97
CA SER A 261 -13.89 28.12 9.72
C SER A 261 -14.93 28.99 9.00
N ASN A 262 -16.17 29.03 9.49
CA ASN A 262 -17.32 29.63 8.81
C ASN A 262 -17.48 29.12 7.36
N LEU A 263 -17.36 27.80 7.17
CA LEU A 263 -17.49 27.13 5.88
C LEU A 263 -18.51 26.01 5.98
N LYS A 264 -19.19 25.71 4.88
CA LYS A 264 -20.11 24.58 4.78
C LYS A 264 -19.34 23.30 4.47
N PHE A 265 -19.48 22.29 5.32
CA PHE A 265 -19.00 20.94 5.03
C PHE A 265 -19.89 20.25 4.00
N ILE A 266 -19.27 19.53 3.08
CA ILE A 266 -19.89 18.77 1.99
C ILE A 266 -19.34 17.33 2.05
N PRO A 267 -20.15 16.34 2.50
CA PRO A 267 -19.74 14.95 2.51
C PRO A 267 -19.62 14.37 1.09
N LEU A 268 -18.97 13.21 0.95
CA LEU A 268 -18.76 12.57 -0.36
C LEU A 268 -20.06 12.24 -1.09
N GLU A 269 -21.08 11.88 -0.33
CA GLU A 269 -22.38 11.44 -0.82
C GLU A 269 -23.29 12.61 -1.20
N ASP A 270 -22.90 13.85 -0.92
CA ASP A 270 -23.66 15.04 -1.28
C ASP A 270 -23.71 15.21 -2.80
N SER A 271 -24.91 15.45 -3.35
CA SER A 271 -25.11 15.61 -4.79
C SER A 271 -24.34 16.81 -5.38
N THR A 272 -23.93 17.76 -4.54
CA THR A 272 -23.15 18.94 -4.91
C THR A 272 -21.65 18.76 -4.72
N TYR A 273 -21.18 17.61 -4.25
CA TYR A 273 -19.76 17.35 -3.97
C TYR A 273 -18.84 17.64 -5.16
N ASN A 274 -19.25 17.25 -6.37
CA ASN A 274 -18.50 17.50 -7.61
C ASN A 274 -18.85 18.83 -8.30
N LYS A 275 -19.82 19.59 -7.78
CA LYS A 275 -20.30 20.85 -8.39
C LYS A 275 -19.34 22.00 -8.11
N TYR A 276 -18.86 22.10 -6.88
CA TYR A 276 -18.07 23.23 -6.39
C TYR A 276 -16.61 22.84 -6.16
N LYS A 277 -15.72 23.83 -6.19
CA LYS A 277 -14.41 23.72 -5.55
C LYS A 277 -14.63 23.43 -4.06
N LEU A 278 -13.93 22.43 -3.56
CA LEU A 278 -13.91 22.10 -2.14
C LEU A 278 -12.51 22.32 -1.59
N HIS A 279 -12.46 23.02 -0.46
CA HIS A 279 -11.28 23.18 0.38
C HIS A 279 -11.08 21.94 1.25
N ARG A 280 -9.82 21.55 1.44
CA ARG A 280 -9.48 20.26 2.05
C ARG A 280 -8.69 20.41 3.34
N ILE A 281 -8.89 19.41 4.19
CA ILE A 281 -8.11 19.15 5.40
C ILE A 281 -7.67 17.70 5.31
N ASP A 282 -6.37 17.47 5.37
CA ASP A 282 -5.81 16.14 5.54
C ASP A 282 -5.47 15.97 7.02
N LEU A 283 -6.25 15.17 7.71
CA LEU A 283 -6.07 14.82 9.12
C LEU A 283 -5.76 13.33 9.24
N SER A 284 -4.72 13.00 10.01
CA SER A 284 -4.48 11.65 10.46
C SER A 284 -3.78 11.61 11.82
N GLY A 285 -3.99 10.54 12.57
CA GLY A 285 -3.46 10.39 13.92
C GLY A 285 -4.10 9.25 14.70
N TYR A 286 -3.72 9.10 15.97
CA TYR A 286 -4.23 8.03 16.82
C TYR A 286 -5.35 8.53 17.72
N LEU A 287 -6.49 7.83 17.72
CA LEU A 287 -7.53 8.05 18.72
C LEU A 287 -7.44 6.95 19.79
N ASN A 288 -7.18 7.33 21.03
CA ASN A 288 -7.09 6.39 22.15
C ASN A 288 -8.43 6.20 22.86
N ARG A 289 -8.52 5.15 23.69
CA ARG A 289 -9.69 4.82 24.52
C ARG A 289 -10.16 5.91 25.49
N ASN A 290 -9.33 6.89 25.79
CA ASN A 290 -9.72 8.03 26.63
C ASN A 290 -10.33 9.17 25.81
N GLY A 291 -10.58 8.95 24.52
CA GLY A 291 -11.15 9.94 23.61
C GLY A 291 -10.16 11.03 23.20
N LYS A 292 -8.85 10.84 23.43
CA LYS A 292 -7.81 11.82 23.07
C LYS A 292 -7.19 11.48 21.73
N PHE A 293 -7.03 12.52 20.91
CA PHE A 293 -6.46 12.44 19.57
C PHE A 293 -4.99 12.87 19.59
N GLU A 294 -4.11 11.98 19.14
CA GLU A 294 -2.69 12.22 18.91
C GLU A 294 -2.50 12.56 17.42
N ILE A 295 -2.38 13.84 17.09
CA ILE A 295 -2.28 14.31 15.71
C ILE A 295 -0.90 13.92 15.15
N GLN A 296 -0.90 13.15 14.06
CA GLN A 296 0.33 12.85 13.31
C GLN A 296 0.49 13.78 12.10
N ASN A 297 -0.59 14.03 11.37
CA ASN A 297 -0.60 14.93 10.23
C ASN A 297 -1.84 15.82 10.26
N LEU A 298 -1.63 17.12 10.09
CA LEU A 298 -2.67 18.11 9.85
C LEU A 298 -2.19 19.07 8.76
N LYS A 299 -2.72 18.89 7.55
CA LYS A 299 -2.54 19.82 6.43
C LYS A 299 -3.88 20.43 6.09
N THR A 300 -3.89 21.72 5.80
CA THR A 300 -5.10 22.46 5.49
C THR A 300 -4.83 23.40 4.33
N ASP A 301 -5.84 23.63 3.50
CA ASP A 301 -5.81 24.77 2.58
C ASP A 301 -5.66 26.09 3.37
N SER A 302 -5.16 27.13 2.70
CA SER A 302 -4.85 28.42 3.34
C SER A 302 -6.07 29.18 3.89
N ILE A 303 -7.28 28.75 3.54
CA ILE A 303 -8.52 29.35 4.06
C ILE A 303 -8.77 28.96 5.53
N PHE A 304 -8.20 27.86 5.99
CA PHE A 304 -8.40 27.36 7.34
C PHE A 304 -7.40 27.98 8.31
N ASN A 305 -7.85 28.29 9.52
CA ASN A 305 -6.95 28.55 10.63
C ASN A 305 -6.47 27.23 11.24
N LYS A 306 -5.33 26.75 10.76
CA LYS A 306 -4.74 25.47 11.20
C LYS A 306 -4.60 25.37 12.73
N GLN A 307 -4.14 26.44 13.39
CA GLN A 307 -3.91 26.43 14.83
C GLN A 307 -5.20 26.32 15.63
N GLN A 308 -6.29 26.96 15.18
CA GLN A 308 -7.60 26.82 15.82
C GLN A 308 -8.15 25.39 15.69
N ILE A 309 -7.98 24.76 14.53
CA ILE A 309 -8.40 23.37 14.30
C ILE A 309 -7.57 22.42 15.16
N GLU A 310 -6.25 22.61 15.20
CA GLU A 310 -5.35 21.82 16.04
C GLU A 310 -5.71 21.92 17.52
N ASN A 311 -5.95 23.14 18.02
CA ASN A 311 -6.40 23.37 19.40
C ASN A 311 -7.74 22.69 19.69
N TYR A 312 -8.70 22.73 18.75
CA TYR A 312 -9.97 22.02 18.91
C TYR A 312 -9.75 20.51 19.04
N LEU A 313 -8.94 19.91 18.17
CA LEU A 313 -8.67 18.48 18.17
C LEU A 313 -7.97 18.02 19.47
N LEU A 314 -6.97 18.77 19.94
CA LEU A 314 -6.20 18.42 21.14
C LEU A 314 -6.99 18.60 22.45
N ASN A 315 -7.86 19.61 22.52
CA ASN A 315 -8.63 19.91 23.73
C ASN A 315 -9.97 19.18 23.81
N SER A 316 -10.43 18.58 22.70
CA SER A 316 -11.66 17.80 22.66
C SER A 316 -11.49 16.41 23.29
N THR A 317 -12.62 15.78 23.57
CA THR A 317 -12.72 14.35 23.90
C THR A 317 -13.74 13.74 22.95
N PHE A 318 -13.38 12.63 22.31
CA PHE A 318 -14.18 11.99 21.27
C PHE A 318 -14.76 10.65 21.73
N GLU A 319 -15.88 10.23 21.12
CA GLU A 319 -16.48 8.92 21.36
C GLU A 319 -15.51 7.79 20.98
N THR A 320 -15.49 6.70 21.76
CA THR A 320 -14.51 5.62 21.62
C THR A 320 -15.11 4.22 21.71
N ASP A 321 -16.43 4.08 21.78
CA ASP A 321 -17.11 2.78 21.96
C ASP A 321 -16.83 1.80 20.81
N PHE A 322 -16.42 2.33 19.65
CA PHE A 322 -16.03 1.55 18.48
C PHE A 322 -14.59 1.02 18.53
N ILE A 323 -13.75 1.42 19.49
CA ILE A 323 -12.37 0.95 19.58
C ILE A 323 -12.37 -0.53 20.03
N PRO A 324 -11.89 -1.49 19.20
CA PRO A 324 -11.94 -2.93 19.48
C PRO A 324 -11.16 -3.30 20.74
N LYS A 325 -11.73 -4.14 21.62
CA LYS A 325 -11.21 -4.50 22.96
C LYS A 325 -9.75 -4.97 22.96
N GLU A 326 -9.28 -5.50 21.84
CA GLU A 326 -7.93 -6.00 21.62
C GLU A 326 -6.86 -4.90 21.62
N VAL A 327 -7.26 -3.65 21.33
CA VAL A 327 -6.37 -2.49 21.18
C VAL A 327 -6.78 -1.33 22.10
N ASP A 328 -5.82 -0.48 22.43
CA ASP A 328 -5.99 0.72 23.28
C ASP A 328 -6.17 2.02 22.47
N LYS A 329 -5.84 1.97 21.17
CA LYS A 329 -6.04 3.05 20.21
C LYS A 329 -6.19 2.50 18.79
N ILE A 330 -6.69 3.33 17.89
CA ILE A 330 -6.73 3.08 16.44
C ILE A 330 -6.15 4.27 15.67
N TYR A 331 -5.69 4.02 14.44
CA TYR A 331 -5.13 5.05 13.58
C TYR A 331 -6.17 5.61 12.60
N ILE A 332 -6.66 6.81 12.88
CA ILE A 332 -7.64 7.47 12.02
C ILE A 332 -6.91 8.13 10.85
N THR A 333 -7.38 7.84 9.64
CA THR A 333 -6.87 8.43 8.40
C THR A 333 -8.02 8.84 7.50
N ASN A 334 -7.73 9.77 6.59
CA ASN A 334 -8.62 10.25 5.54
C ASN A 334 -9.92 10.88 6.06
N PHE A 335 -9.88 12.20 6.18
CA PHE A 335 -11.08 12.99 6.41
C PHE A 335 -11.89 13.06 5.11
N PHE A 336 -13.01 12.35 5.05
CA PHE A 336 -13.81 12.29 3.82
C PHE A 336 -14.74 13.48 3.71
N GLY A 337 -14.77 14.12 2.54
CA GLY A 337 -15.55 15.34 2.30
C GLY A 337 -14.66 16.56 2.12
N GLY A 338 -15.28 17.73 1.97
CA GLY A 338 -14.57 18.99 1.83
C GLY A 338 -15.45 20.17 2.20
N TYR A 339 -14.87 21.37 2.20
CA TYR A 339 -15.53 22.58 2.67
C TYR A 339 -15.69 23.59 1.56
N ARG A 340 -16.76 24.37 1.57
CA ARG A 340 -16.96 25.48 0.64
C ARG A 340 -17.61 26.66 1.34
N ASN A 341 -17.67 27.79 0.66
CA ASN A 341 -18.46 28.92 1.13
C ASN A 341 -19.95 28.54 1.29
N TYR A 342 -20.61 29.08 2.32
CA TYR A 342 -22.06 28.93 2.52
C TYR A 342 -22.87 29.57 1.39
N ASP A 343 -22.39 30.69 0.84
CA ASP A 343 -23.01 31.35 -0.30
C ASP A 343 -22.66 30.60 -1.60
N ASP A 344 -23.68 30.04 -2.23
CA ASP A 344 -23.55 29.31 -3.49
C ASP A 344 -22.96 30.16 -4.62
N LYS A 345 -23.21 31.48 -4.65
CA LYS A 345 -22.64 32.39 -5.65
C LYS A 345 -21.14 32.55 -5.43
N ILE A 346 -20.70 32.68 -4.18
CA ILE A 346 -19.27 32.77 -3.86
C ILE A 346 -18.58 31.46 -4.21
N ALA A 347 -19.16 30.32 -3.83
CA ALA A 347 -18.62 29.00 -4.15
C ALA A 347 -18.51 28.76 -5.67
N GLU A 348 -19.49 29.24 -6.45
CA GLU A 348 -19.46 29.18 -7.92
C GLU A 348 -18.34 30.05 -8.50
N LEU A 349 -18.18 31.29 -8.03
CA LEU A 349 -17.09 32.18 -8.46
C LEU A 349 -15.71 31.61 -8.14
N GLU A 350 -15.52 31.03 -6.95
CA GLU A 350 -14.29 30.33 -6.58
C GLU A 350 -14.01 29.14 -7.50
N THR A 351 -15.05 28.38 -7.86
CA THR A 351 -14.95 27.25 -8.79
C THR A 351 -14.52 27.70 -10.18
N ILE A 352 -15.09 28.79 -10.70
CA ILE A 352 -14.71 29.35 -12.01
C ILE A 352 -13.25 29.80 -12.00
N LYS A 353 -12.84 30.54 -10.97
CA LYS A 353 -11.44 31.00 -10.81
C LYS A 353 -10.47 29.83 -10.75
N ASP A 354 -10.83 28.76 -10.05
CA ASP A 354 -9.98 27.58 -9.92
C ASP A 354 -9.87 26.77 -11.22
N LYS A 355 -10.98 26.63 -11.96
CA LYS A 355 -10.98 26.04 -13.30
C LYS A 355 -10.09 26.85 -14.26
N GLU A 356 -10.18 28.17 -14.21
CA GLU A 356 -9.36 29.05 -15.04
C GLU A 356 -7.87 28.95 -14.69
N LYS A 357 -7.53 28.91 -13.40
CA LYS A 357 -6.15 28.66 -12.95
C LYS A 357 -5.62 27.33 -13.49
N ARG A 358 -6.42 26.24 -13.38
CA ARG A 358 -6.07 24.92 -13.90
C ARG A 358 -5.89 24.92 -15.43
N ARG A 359 -6.72 25.68 -16.16
CA ARG A 359 -6.59 25.86 -17.61
C ARG A 359 -5.27 26.53 -17.99
N ILE A 360 -4.96 27.68 -17.36
CA ILE A 360 -3.71 28.42 -17.59
C ILE A 360 -2.49 27.56 -17.26
N GLU A 361 -2.54 26.81 -16.17
CA GLU A 361 -1.45 25.90 -15.78
C GLU A 361 -1.28 24.76 -16.80
N SER A 362 -2.38 24.14 -17.24
CA SER A 362 -2.37 23.11 -18.28
C SER A 362 -1.74 23.60 -19.58
N GLU A 363 -2.11 24.81 -20.02
CA GLU A 363 -1.54 25.44 -21.22
C GLU A 363 -0.03 25.65 -21.13
N LYS A 364 0.46 26.11 -19.96
CA LYS A 364 1.90 26.26 -19.71
C LYS A 364 2.63 24.92 -19.80
N ARG A 365 2.04 23.84 -19.30
CA ARG A 365 2.64 22.50 -19.28
C ARG A 365 2.81 21.88 -20.68
N LEU A 366 2.10 22.37 -21.69
CA LEU A 366 2.16 21.83 -23.06
C LEU A 366 3.52 22.03 -23.75
N THR A 367 4.40 22.88 -23.22
CA THR A 367 5.73 23.15 -23.80
C THR A 367 6.89 22.80 -22.88
N LEU A 368 6.61 22.42 -21.63
CA LEU A 368 7.65 22.13 -20.64
C LEU A 368 8.36 20.82 -20.95
N GLU A 369 9.68 20.83 -20.81
CA GLU A 369 10.50 19.62 -20.92
C GLU A 369 10.47 18.77 -19.65
N LYS A 370 10.22 19.42 -18.52
CA LYS A 370 10.10 18.78 -17.21
C LYS A 370 8.88 19.30 -16.46
N ILE A 371 8.18 18.40 -15.78
CA ILE A 371 7.12 18.72 -14.83
C ILE A 371 7.51 18.02 -13.53
N ASP A 372 7.55 18.76 -12.41
CA ASP A 372 7.96 18.24 -11.10
C ASP A 372 9.30 17.49 -11.13
N ASN A 373 10.29 18.05 -11.84
CA ASN A 373 11.62 17.48 -12.10
C ASN A 373 11.65 16.16 -12.90
N ILE A 374 10.51 15.70 -13.42
CA ILE A 374 10.41 14.52 -14.27
C ILE A 374 10.49 14.95 -15.73
N TYR A 375 11.39 14.33 -16.51
CA TYR A 375 11.46 14.53 -17.96
C TYR A 375 10.17 14.05 -18.64
N ILE A 376 9.63 14.87 -19.53
CA ILE A 376 8.43 14.55 -20.30
C ILE A 376 8.86 14.19 -21.73
N PRO A 377 8.65 12.97 -22.22
CA PRO A 377 8.97 12.63 -23.62
C PRO A 377 8.28 13.57 -24.60
N LYS A 378 8.95 14.00 -25.68
CA LYS A 378 8.33 14.90 -26.67
C LYS A 378 7.49 14.18 -27.73
N ASN A 379 7.69 12.86 -27.88
CA ASN A 379 7.03 12.03 -28.89
C ASN A 379 7.01 10.54 -28.50
N LEU A 380 6.45 9.71 -29.37
CA LEU A 380 6.35 8.27 -29.16
C LEU A 380 7.74 7.61 -29.06
N TYR A 381 8.69 7.96 -29.93
CA TYR A 381 10.05 7.39 -29.89
C TYR A 381 10.75 7.64 -28.54
N GLU A 382 10.75 8.88 -28.07
CA GLU A 382 11.35 9.22 -26.78
C GLU A 382 10.65 8.47 -25.64
N SER A 383 9.33 8.29 -25.73
CA SER A 383 8.57 7.50 -24.75
C SER A 383 9.12 6.07 -24.65
N LEU A 384 9.42 5.44 -25.81
CA LEU A 384 10.00 4.09 -25.83
C LEU A 384 11.39 4.06 -25.20
N THR A 385 12.24 5.04 -25.53
CA THR A 385 13.62 5.10 -25.00
C THR A 385 13.65 5.41 -23.50
N GLU A 386 12.71 6.22 -22.99
CA GLU A 386 12.63 6.50 -21.56
C GLU A 386 12.11 5.29 -20.78
N LEU A 387 11.10 4.58 -21.30
CA LEU A 387 10.67 3.30 -20.69
C LEU A 387 11.81 2.29 -20.61
N ASP A 388 12.70 2.25 -21.62
CA ASP A 388 13.86 1.36 -21.59
C ASP A 388 14.86 1.66 -20.49
N LYS A 389 14.99 2.93 -20.11
CA LYS A 389 15.88 3.34 -19.04
C LYS A 389 15.24 3.11 -17.67
N ILE A 390 13.93 3.26 -17.59
CA ILE A 390 13.18 3.24 -16.32
C ILE A 390 12.84 1.81 -15.89
N LEU A 391 12.46 0.94 -16.83
CA LEU A 391 12.02 -0.42 -16.52
C LEU A 391 13.21 -1.35 -16.30
N ASP A 392 13.10 -2.26 -15.34
CA ASP A 392 14.10 -3.29 -15.06
C ASP A 392 13.89 -4.54 -15.94
N PHE A 393 14.72 -5.57 -15.73
CA PHE A 393 14.64 -6.80 -16.51
C PHE A 393 13.29 -7.50 -16.38
N GLU A 394 12.76 -7.60 -15.16
CA GLU A 394 11.52 -8.31 -14.87
C GLU A 394 10.32 -7.63 -15.53
N ALA A 395 10.19 -6.32 -15.36
CA ALA A 395 9.12 -5.56 -16.01
C ALA A 395 9.19 -5.64 -17.54
N LYS A 396 10.39 -5.58 -18.13
CA LYS A 396 10.56 -5.77 -19.59
C LYS A 396 10.21 -7.18 -20.03
N LYS A 397 10.59 -8.19 -19.26
CA LYS A 397 10.29 -9.59 -19.55
C LYS A 397 8.77 -9.83 -19.51
N GLU A 398 8.09 -9.38 -18.45
CA GLU A 398 6.63 -9.49 -18.31
C GLU A 398 5.89 -8.82 -19.47
N LEU A 399 6.31 -7.60 -19.86
CA LEU A 399 5.73 -6.90 -21.01
C LEU A 399 5.96 -7.65 -22.33
N LYS A 400 7.16 -8.21 -22.53
CA LYS A 400 7.52 -8.94 -23.74
C LYS A 400 6.73 -10.25 -23.87
N GLU A 401 6.55 -10.97 -22.76
CA GLU A 401 5.86 -12.26 -22.69
C GLU A 401 4.33 -12.11 -22.62
N SER A 402 3.83 -10.93 -22.26
CA SER A 402 2.40 -10.69 -22.16
C SER A 402 1.66 -10.90 -23.48
N THR A 403 0.53 -11.60 -23.36
CA THR A 403 -0.51 -11.71 -24.38
C THR A 403 -1.65 -10.70 -24.16
N ASP A 404 -1.73 -10.09 -22.98
CA ASP A 404 -2.75 -9.10 -22.62
C ASP A 404 -2.11 -7.76 -22.20
N THR A 405 -2.20 -6.80 -23.12
CA THR A 405 -1.70 -5.44 -22.88
C THR A 405 -2.59 -4.61 -21.95
N PHE A 406 -3.85 -5.02 -21.75
CA PHE A 406 -4.82 -4.27 -20.95
C PHE A 406 -4.44 -4.25 -19.47
N MET A 407 -3.95 -5.38 -18.95
CA MET A 407 -3.47 -5.52 -17.56
C MET A 407 -2.45 -4.44 -17.18
N PHE A 408 -1.51 -4.12 -18.08
CA PHE A 408 -0.47 -3.11 -17.84
C PHE A 408 -0.97 -1.67 -17.97
N ASN A 409 -2.08 -1.45 -18.69
CA ASN A 409 -2.65 -0.12 -18.90
C ASN A 409 -3.68 0.28 -17.81
N SER A 410 -4.05 -0.66 -16.93
CA SER A 410 -5.09 -0.54 -15.91
C SER A 410 -4.96 0.71 -15.01
N HIS A 411 -6.13 1.16 -14.52
CA HIS A 411 -6.27 2.23 -13.52
C HIS A 411 -5.96 1.79 -12.08
N MET A 412 -5.57 0.54 -11.83
CA MET A 412 -5.31 0.04 -10.47
C MET A 412 -3.81 0.03 -10.11
N GLY A 413 -3.08 1.11 -10.45
CA GLY A 413 -1.67 1.27 -10.06
C GLY A 413 -0.62 0.67 -11.00
N GLY A 414 -0.99 0.30 -12.23
CA GLY A 414 -0.06 -0.25 -13.24
C GLY A 414 0.77 0.80 -14.01
N LEU A 415 1.61 0.32 -14.94
CA LEU A 415 2.48 1.14 -15.79
C LEU A 415 1.72 2.25 -16.53
N GLY A 416 0.49 1.99 -16.98
CA GLY A 416 -0.35 2.98 -17.64
C GLY A 416 -0.67 4.17 -16.74
N MET A 417 -1.09 3.92 -15.49
CA MET A 417 -1.34 4.98 -14.52
C MET A 417 -0.05 5.77 -14.22
N TRP A 418 1.08 5.07 -14.07
CA TRP A 418 2.38 5.73 -13.88
C TRP A 418 2.69 6.68 -15.04
N ILE A 419 2.56 6.23 -16.30
CA ILE A 419 2.77 7.06 -17.49
C ILE A 419 1.85 8.28 -17.47
N ARG A 420 0.54 8.07 -17.21
CA ARG A 420 -0.44 9.17 -17.24
C ARG A 420 -0.17 10.24 -16.18
N ASN A 421 0.29 9.84 -15.00
CA ASN A 421 0.57 10.74 -13.89
C ASN A 421 1.95 11.38 -13.99
N LYS A 422 3.00 10.59 -14.28
CA LYS A 422 4.40 11.05 -14.28
C LYS A 422 4.79 11.79 -15.55
N TRP A 423 4.21 11.45 -16.70
CA TRP A 423 4.42 12.20 -17.94
C TRP A 423 3.33 13.24 -18.21
N GLY A 424 2.50 13.52 -17.19
CA GLY A 424 1.55 14.63 -17.19
C GLY A 424 0.40 14.51 -18.18
N ILE A 425 0.06 13.32 -18.68
CA ILE A 425 -1.05 13.14 -19.64
C ILE A 425 -2.39 13.58 -19.00
N ASN A 426 -2.62 13.24 -17.73
CA ASN A 426 -3.85 13.62 -17.02
C ASN A 426 -3.96 15.14 -16.76
N GLY A 427 -2.83 15.83 -16.61
CA GLY A 427 -2.77 17.26 -16.30
C GLY A 427 -2.43 18.17 -17.48
N GLY A 428 -2.24 17.61 -18.67
CA GLY A 428 -1.67 18.28 -19.83
C GLY A 428 -0.13 18.30 -19.80
N SER A 429 0.49 17.94 -20.92
CA SER A 429 1.93 17.98 -21.14
C SER A 429 2.29 18.08 -22.63
N ARG A 430 3.57 18.33 -22.95
CA ARG A 430 4.04 18.28 -24.35
C ARG A 430 3.77 16.93 -25.02
N LEU A 431 3.80 15.84 -24.24
CA LEU A 431 3.48 14.50 -24.73
C LEU A 431 1.99 14.36 -25.05
N SER A 432 1.10 14.79 -24.15
CA SER A 432 -0.34 14.75 -24.44
C SER A 432 -0.70 15.62 -25.64
N LYS A 433 -0.03 16.78 -25.79
CA LYS A 433 -0.16 17.62 -27.00
C LYS A 433 0.25 16.85 -28.26
N TYR A 434 1.41 16.19 -28.25
CA TYR A 434 1.90 15.41 -29.40
C TYR A 434 0.87 14.37 -29.89
N PHE A 435 0.17 13.67 -28.98
CA PHE A 435 -0.87 12.71 -29.34
C PHE A 435 -2.18 13.39 -29.76
N ASN A 436 -2.59 14.45 -29.07
CA ASN A 436 -3.81 15.20 -29.40
C ASN A 436 -3.73 15.86 -30.79
N ASP A 437 -2.55 16.37 -31.16
CA ASP A 437 -2.29 16.92 -32.50
C ASP A 437 -2.43 15.86 -33.61
N ARG A 438 -2.36 14.57 -33.26
CA ARG A 438 -2.60 13.40 -34.13
C ARG A 438 -3.97 12.77 -33.90
N ASN A 439 -4.90 13.51 -33.29
CA ASN A 439 -6.26 13.06 -32.98
C ASN A 439 -6.33 11.82 -32.05
N THR A 440 -5.28 11.57 -31.27
CA THR A 440 -5.23 10.47 -30.30
C THR A 440 -5.43 11.04 -28.90
N GLY A 441 -6.45 10.57 -28.18
CA GLY A 441 -6.70 10.97 -26.80
C GLY A 441 -7.74 12.08 -26.61
N LYS A 442 -8.46 12.47 -27.67
CA LYS A 442 -9.55 13.47 -27.62
C LYS A 442 -10.91 12.89 -27.19
N GLN A 443 -11.06 11.57 -27.20
CA GLN A 443 -12.27 10.85 -26.84
C GLN A 443 -12.41 10.62 -25.33
N MET A 444 -13.59 10.15 -24.90
CA MET A 444 -13.79 9.62 -23.54
C MET A 444 -12.76 8.50 -23.27
N PHE A 445 -12.07 8.56 -22.13
CA PHE A 445 -10.90 7.71 -21.80
C PHE A 445 -9.67 7.90 -22.72
N GLY A 446 -9.56 9.05 -23.38
CA GLY A 446 -8.47 9.34 -24.31
C GLY A 446 -7.06 9.23 -23.70
N ASN A 447 -6.90 9.56 -22.42
CA ASN A 447 -5.61 9.44 -21.73
C ASN A 447 -5.17 7.97 -21.59
N ASP A 448 -6.12 7.05 -21.39
CA ASP A 448 -5.89 5.61 -21.32
C ASP A 448 -5.53 5.03 -22.69
N VAL A 449 -6.09 5.59 -23.76
CA VAL A 449 -5.70 5.27 -25.13
C VAL A 449 -4.26 5.67 -25.39
N ILE A 450 -3.84 6.86 -24.94
CA ILE A 450 -2.45 7.33 -25.09
C ILE A 450 -1.48 6.38 -24.38
N SER A 451 -1.68 6.11 -23.08
CA SER A 451 -0.78 5.23 -22.33
C SER A 451 -0.79 3.80 -22.86
N GLY A 452 -1.96 3.28 -23.26
CA GLY A 452 -2.09 1.95 -23.84
C GLY A 452 -1.34 1.83 -25.17
N LEU A 453 -1.40 2.86 -26.01
CA LEU A 453 -0.62 2.92 -27.25
C LEU A 453 0.88 2.92 -26.98
N ILE A 454 1.36 3.74 -26.05
CA ILE A 454 2.79 3.77 -25.67
C ILE A 454 3.24 2.38 -25.22
N ILE A 455 2.49 1.74 -24.32
CA ILE A 455 2.81 0.38 -23.82
C ILE A 455 2.83 -0.62 -24.96
N LYS A 456 1.82 -0.60 -25.85
CA LYS A 456 1.76 -1.49 -27.02
C LYS A 456 2.98 -1.32 -27.93
N GLN A 457 3.36 -0.08 -28.23
CA GLN A 457 4.52 0.22 -29.08
C GLN A 457 5.83 -0.19 -28.41
N TYR A 458 5.92 -0.03 -27.08
CA TYR A 458 7.07 -0.51 -26.31
C TYR A 458 7.19 -2.03 -26.33
N ILE A 459 6.08 -2.77 -26.26
CA ILE A 459 6.09 -4.24 -26.39
C ILE A 459 6.60 -4.67 -27.78
N LEU A 460 6.16 -4.02 -28.86
CA LEU A 460 6.69 -4.27 -30.20
C LEU A 460 8.20 -3.99 -30.27
N TRP A 461 8.63 -2.90 -29.63
CA TRP A 461 10.03 -2.50 -29.54
C TRP A 461 10.89 -3.52 -28.76
N LEU A 462 10.36 -4.12 -27.69
CA LEU A 462 11.00 -5.21 -26.94
C LEU A 462 11.05 -6.53 -27.72
N LYS A 463 10.06 -6.77 -28.60
CA LYS A 463 10.00 -7.93 -29.51
C LYS A 463 10.90 -7.77 -30.75
N GLY A 464 11.56 -6.62 -30.90
CA GLY A 464 12.56 -6.37 -31.94
C GLY A 464 12.10 -5.44 -33.06
N ASP A 465 10.82 -5.04 -33.10
CA ASP A 465 10.34 -4.06 -34.09
C ASP A 465 10.70 -2.64 -33.64
N LYS A 466 11.95 -2.25 -33.94
CA LYS A 466 12.52 -0.96 -33.57
C LYS A 466 11.97 0.24 -34.36
N THR A 467 11.13 0.00 -35.37
CA THR A 467 10.59 1.03 -36.26
C THR A 467 9.06 1.11 -36.27
N SER A 468 8.37 0.25 -35.55
CA SER A 468 6.91 0.26 -35.33
C SER A 468 6.32 1.66 -35.04
N TRP A 469 6.98 2.45 -34.19
CA TRP A 469 6.56 3.81 -33.87
C TRP A 469 6.55 4.76 -35.09
N LYS A 470 7.45 4.57 -36.05
CA LYS A 470 7.51 5.39 -37.28
C LYS A 470 6.30 5.12 -38.16
N LYS A 471 5.95 3.84 -38.35
CA LYS A 471 4.75 3.44 -39.09
C LYS A 471 3.51 4.06 -38.48
N TRP A 472 3.41 4.03 -37.15
CA TRP A 472 2.31 4.68 -36.45
C TRP A 472 2.27 6.20 -36.70
N GLU A 473 3.41 6.89 -36.69
CA GLU A 473 3.46 8.33 -36.99
C GLU A 473 3.08 8.65 -38.44
N GLU A 474 3.46 7.79 -39.40
CA GLU A 474 3.10 7.93 -40.82
C GLU A 474 1.59 7.74 -41.04
N GLU A 475 0.99 6.76 -40.35
CA GLU A 475 -0.46 6.49 -40.39
C GLU A 475 -1.27 7.55 -39.63
N ASN A 476 -0.64 8.27 -38.70
CA ASN A 476 -1.28 9.27 -37.83
C ASN A 476 -0.53 10.61 -37.93
N PRO A 477 -0.60 11.30 -39.10
CA PRO A 477 0.05 12.57 -39.27
C PRO A 477 -0.55 13.64 -38.36
N VAL A 478 0.24 14.69 -38.09
CA VAL A 478 -0.25 15.89 -37.40
C VAL A 478 -1.38 16.50 -38.23
N LYS A 479 -2.51 16.80 -37.57
CA LYS A 479 -3.67 17.44 -38.19
C LYS A 479 -3.65 18.94 -38.04
#